data_AF-A0A0D8CKV4-F1
#
_entry.id   AF-A0A0D8CKV4-F1
#
_cell.length_a   1.000
_cell.length_b   1.000
_cell.length_c   1.000
_cell.angle_alpha   90.00
_cell.angle_beta   90.00
_cell.angle_gamma   90.00
#
_symmetry.space_group_name_H-M   'P 1'
#
loop_
_entity.id
_entity.type
_entity.pdbx_description
1 polymer ?
#
loop_
_entity_poly.entity_id
_entity_poly.type
_entity_poly.pdbx_seq_one_letter_code
_entity_poly.pdbx_strand_id
1 'polypeptide(L)'
;MMSYVDQELTVEDMLADPIVQTLMRYDGVSASDVRHTIDQVNQNRPENAIDDLASNVWATGPDAAKPTAQVASHPRLHDTAA
;
A
#
# COMPACT_ATOMS: atom_id res chain seq x y z
N MET A 1 16.60 22.64 23.57
CA MET A 1 15.33 22.67 22.81
C MET A 1 15.46 21.59 21.74
N MET A 2 14.78 20.45 21.89
CA MET A 2 14.69 19.49 20.78
C MET A 2 13.72 20.08 19.77
N SER A 3 14.24 20.50 18.62
CA SER A 3 13.42 20.86 17.46
C SER A 3 12.73 19.58 17.02
N TYR A 4 11.39 19.53 17.14
CA TYR A 4 10.62 18.54 16.40
C TYR A 4 10.86 18.86 14.93
N VAL A 5 11.62 18.00 14.28
CA VAL A 5 12.15 18.21 12.94
C VAL A 5 10.98 18.02 11.98
N ASP A 6 10.28 19.10 11.66
CA ASP A 6 9.26 19.17 10.62
C ASP A 6 9.92 19.23 9.24
N GLN A 7 10.92 18.37 9.03
CA GLN A 7 11.56 18.16 7.74
C GLN A 7 10.99 16.86 7.19
N GLU A 8 10.43 16.92 6.00
CA GLU A 8 10.06 15.73 5.25
C GLU A 8 11.31 14.84 5.12
N LEU A 9 11.27 13.70 5.79
CA LEU A 9 12.37 12.74 5.77
C LEU A 9 12.45 12.13 4.38
N THR A 10 13.56 12.33 3.70
CA THR A 10 13.74 11.75 2.36
C THR A 10 13.93 10.25 2.46
N VAL A 11 13.61 9.52 1.38
CA VAL A 11 13.88 8.09 1.29
C VAL A 11 15.37 7.79 1.48
N GLU A 12 16.24 8.66 0.99
CA GLU A 12 17.69 8.50 1.14
C GLU A 12 18.13 8.62 2.60
N ASP A 13 17.54 9.56 3.35
CA ASP A 13 17.80 9.70 4.78
C ASP A 13 17.27 8.49 5.57
N MET A 14 16.11 7.94 5.19
CA MET A 14 15.60 6.70 5.75
C MET A 14 16.52 5.51 5.48
N LEU A 15 17.03 5.37 4.24
CA LEU A 15 17.90 4.25 3.86
C LEU A 15 19.29 4.35 4.51
N ALA A 16 19.70 5.56 4.90
CA ALA A 16 20.92 5.78 5.68
C ALA A 16 20.75 5.46 7.17
N ASP A 17 19.53 5.30 7.69
CA ASP A 17 19.28 5.04 9.11
C ASP A 17 19.81 3.65 9.56
N PRO A 18 20.58 3.56 10.66
CA PRO A 18 21.15 2.30 11.14
C PRO A 18 20.13 1.22 11.51
N ILE A 19 18.95 1.60 11.99
CA ILE A 19 17.86 0.68 12.32
C ILE A 19 17.30 0.10 11.02
N VAL A 20 17.02 0.96 10.04
CA VAL A 20 16.52 0.55 8.72
C VAL A 20 17.52 -0.37 8.02
N GLN A 21 18.80 -0.01 8.01
CA GLN A 21 19.86 -0.87 7.45
C GLN A 21 19.94 -2.24 8.13
N THR A 22 19.74 -2.29 9.46
CA THR A 22 19.75 -3.55 10.21
C THR A 22 18.58 -4.45 9.82
N LEU A 23 17.38 -3.89 9.69
CA LEU A 23 16.17 -4.62 9.27
C LEU A 23 16.29 -5.10 7.82
N MET A 24 16.71 -4.24 6.91
CA MET A 24 16.94 -4.60 5.50
C MET A 24 17.94 -5.75 5.36
N ARG A 25 19.03 -5.73 6.15
CA ARG A 25 20.00 -6.83 6.16
C ARG A 25 19.38 -8.13 6.67
N TYR A 26 18.54 -8.06 7.70
CA TYR A 26 17.86 -9.23 8.26
C TYR A 26 16.89 -9.86 7.23
N ASP A 27 16.17 -9.02 6.50
CA ASP A 27 15.19 -9.44 5.48
C ASP A 27 15.83 -9.73 4.10
N GLY A 28 17.14 -9.49 3.93
CA GLY A 28 17.85 -9.69 2.67
C GLY A 28 17.45 -8.70 1.56
N VAL A 29 16.95 -7.52 1.92
CA VAL A 29 16.50 -6.47 1.00
C VAL A 29 17.62 -5.47 0.75
N SER A 30 17.86 -5.10 -0.51
CA SER A 30 18.83 -4.07 -0.85
C SER A 30 18.18 -2.68 -0.99
N ALA A 31 18.98 -1.63 -0.84
CA ALA A 31 18.52 -0.26 -1.07
C ALA A 31 18.04 -0.04 -2.52
N SER A 32 18.61 -0.77 -3.48
CA SER A 32 18.18 -0.75 -4.87
C SER A 32 16.76 -1.31 -5.03
N ASP A 33 16.42 -2.38 -4.30
CA ASP A 33 15.08 -2.98 -4.35
C ASP A 33 14.02 -2.01 -3.81
N VAL A 34 14.35 -1.30 -2.73
CA VAL A 34 13.47 -0.29 -2.14
C VAL A 34 13.22 0.84 -3.14
N ARG A 35 14.28 1.43 -3.70
CA ARG A 35 14.16 2.51 -4.70
C ARG A 35 13.36 2.07 -5.92
N HIS A 36 13.68 0.88 -6.45
CA HIS A 36 12.98 0.32 -7.59
C HIS A 36 11.49 0.12 -7.32
N THR A 37 11.15 -0.39 -6.14
CA THR A 37 9.76 -0.58 -5.73
C THR A 37 9.02 0.75 -5.60
N ILE A 38 9.65 1.76 -5.00
CA ILE A 38 9.08 3.11 -4.89
C ILE A 38 8.83 3.71 -6.27
N ASP A 39 9.80 3.63 -7.18
CA ASP A 39 9.65 4.09 -8.55
C ASP A 39 8.50 3.38 -9.27
N GLN A 40 8.43 2.05 -9.14
CA GLN A 40 7.36 1.25 -9.72
C GLN A 40 5.98 1.62 -9.14
N VAL A 41 5.86 1.83 -7.84
CA VAL A 41 4.60 2.26 -7.20
C VAL A 41 4.20 3.65 -7.68
N ASN A 42 5.15 4.58 -7.77
CA ASN A 42 4.88 5.93 -8.25
C ASN A 42 4.44 5.96 -9.72
N GLN A 43 5.03 5.10 -10.57
CA GLN A 43 4.63 4.96 -11.97
C GLN A 43 3.23 4.37 -12.14
N ASN A 44 2.83 3.47 -11.23
CA ASN A 44 1.51 2.84 -11.25
C ASN A 44 0.48 3.58 -10.39
N ARG A 45 0.83 4.74 -9.84
CA ARG A 45 -0.08 5.53 -9.01
C ARG A 45 -1.16 6.13 -9.92
N PRO A 46 -2.45 5.79 -9.74
CA PRO A 46 -3.52 6.46 -10.44
C PRO A 46 -3.53 7.92 -9.98
N GLU A 47 -3.57 8.85 -10.91
CA GLU A 47 -3.50 10.30 -10.67
C GLU A 47 -4.59 10.85 -9.71
N ASN A 48 -5.59 10.05 -9.34
CA ASN A 48 -6.71 10.41 -8.45
C ASN A 48 -6.80 9.60 -7.14
N ALA A 49 -5.80 8.78 -6.77
CA ALA A 49 -5.93 7.84 -5.64
C ALA A 49 -5.59 8.41 -4.24
N ILE A 50 -5.36 9.72 -4.12
CA ILE A 50 -4.74 10.32 -2.92
C ILE A 50 -5.74 10.67 -1.81
N ASP A 51 -7.03 10.87 -2.13
CA ASP A 51 -8.03 11.25 -1.12
C ASP A 51 -8.56 10.07 -0.27
N ASP A 52 -8.56 8.84 -0.79
CA ASP A 52 -9.20 7.70 -0.10
C ASP A 52 -8.27 6.84 0.76
N LEU A 53 -6.96 6.80 0.48
CA LEU A 53 -6.05 5.86 1.17
C LEU A 53 -5.52 6.40 2.50
N ALA A 54 -5.26 7.71 2.61
CA ALA A 54 -4.79 8.34 3.86
C ALA A 54 -5.85 8.23 4.98
N SER A 55 -7.12 8.17 4.62
CA SER A 55 -8.28 8.04 5.52
C SER A 55 -8.38 6.65 6.17
N ASN A 56 -7.88 5.60 5.52
CA ASN A 56 -8.19 4.21 5.87
C ASN A 56 -7.07 3.47 6.62
N VAL A 57 -5.84 3.99 6.65
CA VAL A 57 -4.69 3.33 7.30
C VAL A 57 -4.81 3.34 8.84
N TRP A 58 -5.48 4.32 9.43
CA TRP A 58 -5.73 4.35 10.89
C TRP A 58 -7.02 3.65 11.35
N ALA A 59 -7.86 3.15 10.43
CA ALA A 59 -9.16 2.57 10.75
C ALA A 59 -9.15 1.03 10.94
N THR A 60 -8.07 0.33 10.60
CA THR A 60 -7.99 -1.13 10.69
C THR A 60 -7.48 -1.59 12.06
N GLY A 61 -8.28 -1.33 13.10
CA GLY A 61 -8.27 -2.17 14.30
C GLY A 61 -8.72 -3.60 13.96
N PRO A 62 -8.47 -4.60 14.82
CA PRO A 62 -8.67 -6.03 14.53
C PRO A 62 -10.13 -6.49 14.33
N ASP A 63 -11.08 -5.60 14.06
CA ASP A 63 -12.52 -5.89 13.94
C ASP A 63 -13.14 -5.49 12.58
N ALA A 64 -12.34 -5.47 11.50
CA ALA A 64 -12.85 -5.26 10.14
C ALA A 64 -13.04 -6.60 9.40
N ALA A 65 -14.07 -7.35 9.81
CA ALA A 65 -14.42 -8.62 9.19
C ALA A 65 -15.08 -8.45 7.79
N LYS A 66 -14.35 -8.96 6.78
CA LYS A 66 -14.78 -9.66 5.55
C LYS A 66 -15.30 -8.84 4.35
N PRO A 67 -14.63 -8.89 3.18
CA PRO A 67 -15.21 -8.43 1.92
C PRO A 67 -16.21 -9.48 1.41
N THR A 68 -17.46 -9.07 1.23
CA THR A 68 -18.51 -9.85 0.56
C THR A 68 -18.17 -10.05 -0.92
N ALA A 69 -17.88 -11.30 -1.29
CA ALA A 69 -17.75 -11.72 -2.68
C ALA A 69 -19.11 -11.59 -3.40
N GLN A 70 -19.23 -10.61 -4.29
CA GLN A 70 -20.36 -10.49 -5.20
C GLN A 70 -20.02 -11.26 -6.48
N VAL A 71 -20.38 -12.55 -6.50
CA VAL A 71 -20.21 -13.44 -7.65
C VAL A 71 -21.28 -13.13 -8.70
N ALA A 72 -20.82 -12.99 -9.94
CA ALA A 72 -21.57 -12.66 -11.14
C ALA A 72 -22.84 -13.51 -11.35
N SER A 73 -23.94 -12.85 -11.73
CA SER A 73 -25.14 -13.51 -12.26
C SER A 73 -25.34 -13.09 -13.72
N HIS A 74 -24.86 -13.90 -14.66
CA HIS A 74 -25.28 -13.86 -16.07
C HIS A 74 -26.64 -14.57 -16.20
N PRO A 75 -27.60 -14.05 -17.00
CA PRO A 75 -28.92 -14.65 -17.13
C PRO A 75 -28.88 -15.94 -17.95
N ARG A 76 -29.42 -17.02 -17.37
CA ARG A 76 -29.63 -18.32 -18.03
C ARG A 76 -30.90 -18.24 -18.90
N LEU A 77 -30.77 -18.59 -20.18
CA LEU A 77 -31.87 -18.77 -21.13
C LEU A 77 -32.87 -19.80 -20.56
N HIS A 78 -34.14 -19.40 -20.43
CA HIS A 78 -35.23 -20.33 -20.16
C HIS A 78 -35.91 -20.75 -21.47
N ASP A 79 -35.98 -22.06 -21.60
CA ASP A 79 -36.56 -22.86 -22.66
C ASP A 79 -38.11 -22.89 -22.56
N THR A 80 -38.75 -23.12 -23.72
CA THR A 80 -40.10 -23.69 -23.96
C THR A 80 -41.32 -23.12 -23.22
N ALA A 81 -42.23 -22.50 -23.99
CA ALA A 81 -43.65 -22.40 -23.67
C ALA A 81 -44.48 -23.12 -24.75
N ALA A 82 -45.56 -23.74 -24.26
CA ALA A 82 -46.46 -24.71 -24.88
C ALA A 82 -47.13 -24.29 -26.21
#